data_AF-A0A927XNJ3-F1
#
_entry.id   AF-A0A927XNJ3-F1
#
_cell.length_a   1.000
_cell.length_b   1.000
_cell.length_c   1.000
_cell.angle_alpha   90.00
_cell.angle_beta   90.00
_cell.angle_gamma   90.00
#
_symmetry.space_group_name_H-M   'P 1'
#
loop_
_entity.id
_entity.type
_entity.pdbx_description
1 polymer ?
#
loop_
_entity_poly.entity_id
_entity_poly.type
_entity_poly.pdbx_seq_one_letter_code
_entity_poly.pdbx_strand_id
1 'polypeptide(L)' 'MAREDAVHFADDDAIRAEIERIRKRLSELYRDTARNVLCQNAGSSAYGEAMVEVIDLEGKLQQYKSMLQDA' A
#
# COMPACT_ATOMS: atom_id res chain seq x y z
N MET A 1 -7.59 8.01 -34.09
CA MET A 1 -7.85 6.89 -33.16
C MET A 1 -6.72 6.84 -32.11
N ALA A 2 -6.46 7.95 -31.39
CA ALA A 2 -5.30 8.10 -30.50
C ALA A 2 -5.65 8.74 -29.14
N ARG A 3 -6.95 8.85 -28.83
CA ARG A 3 -7.44 9.52 -27.61
C ARG A 3 -7.72 8.54 -26.47
N GLU A 4 -7.96 7.27 -26.76
CA GLU A 4 -8.26 6.25 -25.74
C GLU A 4 -6.97 5.74 -25.06
N ASP A 5 -5.91 5.47 -25.82
CA ASP A 5 -4.62 5.01 -25.27
C ASP A 5 -3.95 6.00 -24.30
N ALA A 6 -4.12 7.31 -24.50
CA ALA A 6 -3.47 8.32 -23.67
C ALA A 6 -4.13 8.49 -22.29
N VAL A 7 -5.42 8.17 -22.17
CA VAL A 7 -6.17 8.23 -20.90
C VAL A 7 -5.80 7.02 -20.05
N HIS A 8 -5.76 5.83 -20.64
CA HIS A 8 -5.32 4.61 -19.96
C HIS A 8 -3.89 4.72 -19.43
N PHE A 9 -2.97 5.32 -20.20
CA PHE A 9 -1.59 5.51 -19.75
C PHE A 9 -1.46 6.47 -18.55
N ALA A 10 -2.29 7.52 -18.50
CA ALA A 10 -2.31 8.47 -17.39
C ALA A 10 -2.91 7.84 -16.10
N ASP A 11 -3.91 6.97 -16.26
CA ASP A 11 -4.53 6.24 -15.15
C ASP A 11 -3.56 5.16 -14.59
N ASP A 12 -2.82 4.48 -15.46
CA ASP A 12 -1.81 3.50 -15.06
C ASP A 12 -0.66 4.14 -14.27
N ASP A 13 -0.16 5.30 -14.72
CA ASP A 13 0.89 6.03 -14.01
C ASP A 13 0.40 6.54 -12.64
N ALA A 14 -0.87 6.94 -12.53
CA ALA A 14 -1.48 7.31 -11.26
C ALA A 14 -1.59 6.11 -10.30
N ILE A 15 -2.00 4.94 -10.81
CA ILE A 15 -2.07 3.69 -10.02
C ILE A 15 -0.67 3.25 -9.57
N ARG A 16 0.34 3.34 -10.45
CA ARG A 16 1.75 3.04 -10.10
C ARG A 16 2.28 3.99 -9.02
N ALA A 17 1.96 5.28 -9.11
CA ALA A 17 2.34 6.25 -8.08
C ALA A 17 1.66 5.96 -6.73
N GLU A 18 0.41 5.51 -6.73
CA GLU A 18 -0.28 5.08 -5.50
C GLU A 18 0.33 3.80 -4.91
N ILE A 19 0.68 2.81 -5.76
CA ILE A 19 1.39 1.59 -5.34
C ILE A 19 2.71 1.94 -4.64
N GLU A 20 3.50 2.86 -5.20
CA GLU A 20 4.77 3.28 -4.59
C GLU A 20 4.55 4.02 -3.25
N ARG A 21 3.51 4.87 -3.16
CA ARG A 21 3.12 5.50 -1.88
C ARG A 21 2.73 4.48 -0.83
N ILE A 22 1.92 3.48 -1.20
CA ILE A 22 1.50 2.39 -0.30
C ILE A 22 2.71 1.56 0.16
N ARG A 23 3.60 1.19 -0.77
CA ARG A 23 4.83 0.44 -0.44
C ARG A 23 5.71 1.18 0.56
N LYS A 24 5.89 2.48 0.36
CA LYS A 24 6.66 3.32 1.30
C LYS A 24 6.00 3.32 2.68
N ARG A 25 4.68 3.49 2.75
CA ARG A 25 3.95 3.49 4.02
C ARG A 25 4.00 2.14 4.73
N LEU A 26 3.86 1.03 4.00
CA LEU A 26 4.02 -0.31 4.54
C LEU A 26 5.43 -0.51 5.13
N SER A 27 6.48 -0.03 4.46
CA SER A 27 7.84 -0.11 4.99
C SER A 27 8.01 0.64 6.33
N GLU A 28 7.38 1.81 6.46
CA GLU A 28 7.37 2.58 7.71
C GLU A 28 6.61 1.83 8.81
N LEU A 29 5.42 1.30 8.50
CA LEU A 29 4.60 0.53 9.45
C LEU A 29 5.30 -0.74 9.92
N TYR A 30 5.94 -1.49 9.03
CA TYR A 30 6.70 -2.69 9.42
C TYR A 30 7.89 -2.34 10.32
N ARG A 31 8.55 -1.19 10.10
CA ARG A 31 9.62 -0.72 10.99
C ARG A 31 9.08 -0.38 12.38
N ASP A 32 7.94 0.30 12.43
CA ASP A 32 7.31 0.69 13.70
C ASP A 32 6.75 -0.52 14.47
N THR A 33 6.12 -1.48 13.78
CA THR A 33 5.64 -2.72 14.39
C THR A 33 6.80 -3.61 14.85
N ALA A 34 7.88 -3.73 14.06
CA ALA A 34 9.07 -4.46 14.48
C ALA A 34 9.71 -3.84 15.73
N ARG A 35 9.79 -2.49 15.81
CA ARG A 35 10.23 -1.80 17.03
C ARG A 35 9.33 -2.13 18.22
N ASN A 36 8.01 -2.09 18.02
CA ASN A 36 7.04 -2.40 19.08
C ASN A 36 7.17 -3.85 19.58
N VAL A 37 7.41 -4.82 18.68
CA VAL A 37 7.66 -6.22 19.05
C VAL A 37 8.96 -6.36 19.84
N LEU A 38 10.06 -5.76 19.36
CA LEU A 38 11.37 -5.81 20.03
C LEU A 38 11.34 -5.16 21.43
N CYS A 39 10.56 -4.10 21.60
CA CYS A 39 10.36 -3.43 22.89
C CYS A 39 9.30 -4.12 23.78
N GLN A 40 8.83 -5.33 23.42
CA GLN A 40 7.76 -6.07 24.13
C GLN A 40 6.41 -5.31 24.23
N ASN A 41 6.21 -4.31 23.36
CA ASN A 41 4.99 -3.50 23.27
C ASN A 41 4.01 -4.03 22.21
N ALA A 42 4.10 -5.32 21.83
CA ALA A 42 3.20 -5.94 20.86
C ALA A 42 1.72 -5.95 21.29
N GLY A 43 1.44 -5.82 22.60
CA GLY A 43 0.08 -5.67 23.13
C GLY A 43 -0.43 -4.21 23.18
N SER A 44 0.36 -3.24 22.73
CA SER A 44 -0.03 -1.82 22.76
C SER A 44 -1.07 -1.50 21.70
N SER A 45 -1.97 -0.56 21.99
CA SER A 45 -2.95 -0.05 21.03
C SER A 45 -2.29 0.45 19.74
N ALA A 46 -1.10 1.07 19.84
CA ALA A 46 -0.32 1.55 18.70
C ALA A 46 0.14 0.40 17.78
N TYR A 47 0.49 -0.78 18.33
CA TYR A 47 0.79 -1.95 17.50
C TYR A 47 -0.47 -2.46 16.79
N GLY A 48 -1.60 -2.54 17.50
CA GLY A 48 -2.88 -2.96 16.93
C GLY A 48 -3.33 -2.06 15.78
N GLU A 49 -3.27 -0.73 15.97
CA GLU A 49 -3.60 0.27 14.96
C GLU A 49 -2.70 0.15 13.72
N ALA A 50 -1.39 -0.01 13.92
CA ALA A 50 -0.45 -0.21 12.83
C ALA A 50 -0.74 -1.49 12.03
N MET A 51 -1.13 -2.59 12.70
CA MET A 51 -1.47 -3.84 12.03
C MET A 51 -2.77 -3.75 11.22
N VAL A 52 -3.78 -3.02 11.72
CA VAL A 52 -5.00 -2.75 10.94
C VAL A 52 -4.65 -1.97 9.67
N GLU A 53 -3.82 -0.92 9.80
CA GLU A 53 -3.38 -0.14 8.64
C GLU A 53 -2.60 -0.99 7.62
N VAL A 54 -1.74 -1.90 8.08
CA VAL A 54 -1.02 -2.85 7.20
C VAL A 54 -1.99 -3.72 6.40
N ILE A 55 -3.00 -4.32 7.05
CA ILE A 55 -3.98 -5.19 6.38
C ILE A 55 -4.74 -4.42 5.29
N ASP A 56 -5.20 -3.21 5.60
CA ASP A 56 -5.93 -2.37 4.66
C ASP A 56 -5.06 -1.97 3.45
N LEU A 57 -3.80 -1.62 3.70
CA LEU A 57 -2.85 -1.23 2.66
C LEU A 57 -2.45 -2.40 1.77
N GLU A 58 -2.26 -3.60 2.32
CA GLU A 58 -2.02 -4.81 1.52
C GLU A 58 -3.22 -5.14 0.63
N GLY A 59 -4.44 -4.99 1.15
CA GLY A 59 -5.67 -5.15 0.37
C GLY A 59 -5.76 -4.19 -0.82
N LYS A 60 -5.50 -2.90 -0.58
CA LYS A 60 -5.45 -1.87 -1.65
C LYS A 60 -4.35 -2.15 -2.68
N LEU A 61 -3.18 -2.57 -2.22
CA LEU A 61 -2.06 -2.92 -3.09
C LEU A 61 -2.43 -4.06 -4.05
N GLN A 62 -3.14 -5.08 -3.54
CA GLN A 62 -3.60 -6.19 -4.37
C GLN A 62 -4.63 -5.74 -5.40
N GLN A 63 -5.58 -4.89 -5.02
CA GLN A 63 -6.57 -4.30 -5.94
C GLN A 63 -5.89 -3.51 -7.07
N TYR A 64 -4.96 -2.62 -6.74
CA TYR A 64 -4.25 -1.81 -7.73
C TYR A 64 -3.37 -2.66 -8.65
N LYS A 65 -2.75 -3.73 -8.15
CA LYS A 65 -2.01 -4.67 -9.00
C LYS A 65 -2.92 -5.40 -9.98
N SER A 66 -4.11 -5.84 -9.53
CA SER A 66 -5.09 -6.47 -10.43
C SER A 66 -5.55 -5.49 -11.51
N MET A 67 -5.84 -4.24 -11.16
CA MET A 67 -6.21 -3.20 -12.13
C MET A 67 -5.15 -2.99 -13.22
N LEU A 68 -3.86 -3.03 -12.87
CA LEU A 68 -2.75 -2.92 -13.85
C LEU A 68 -2.49 -4.20 -14.66
N GLN A 69 -3.00 -5.36 -14.23
CA GLN A 69 -2.87 -6.63 -14.96
C GLN A 69 -4.03 -6.86 -15.92
N ASP A 70 -5.20 -6.30 -15.61
CA ASP A 70 -6.42 -6.41 -16.40
C ASP A 70 -6.54 -5.28 -17.46
N ALA A 71 -5.68 -4.25 -17.40
CA ALA A 71 -5.56 -3.15 -18.36
C ALA A 71 -4.61 -3.50 -19.52
#